data_AF-C4V8T5-F1
#
_entry.id   AF-C4V8T5-F1
#
_cell.length_a   1.000
_cell.length_b   1.000
_cell.length_c   1.000
_cell.angle_alpha   90.00
_cell.angle_beta   90.00
_cell.angle_gamma   90.00
#
_symmetry.space_group_name_H-M   'P 1'
#
loop_
_entity.id
_entity.type
_entity.pdbx_description
1 polymer ?
#
loop_
_entity_poly.entity_id
_entity_poly.type
_entity_poly.pdbx_seq_one_letter_code
_entity_poly.pdbx_strand_id
1 'polypeptide(L)'
;MKNIITFEPLIETFKEVYCHLLTINNTRILINCGGDLSFYTQELLNIINSCDCILVTSFDSACINGLWTILDRGYFKPVYMSVPIKEYSLIFHPFEYKNIFEIKYLQPFNVNNVQICAFASGNSLGASLFKITSNLENIYVGYNINHRKENHLNGIDLKNITDSYVFITNTNYCIKENINSSTRNEQFLNLIKNWFTSKNKKMIIYVTYPRLHEIGLLLNTIKDKKIVILDKYIKKFINKSKNMIEWSNTSLIEQNDVYEYSNIEKVEYYSLLNDFDICILLDDDISLLDKFNDENLCVIFIDKKFNITHKPIYQYNGSYEIKTDIKENDIFEESSEEEIEKHWSELKNELKFDYNGNIIEESTLNTNDLFLETYRDIYGYPSLEPIKKKICYKTKDKFNLYKKIRNYDDYGEYIDKEKFVVKIERNERILEPVTTVKVYSETKKLIKSDFIPKCKMQIFNLQGSSDLKNIKVILQNIDSKKILLVEDSLVNAKFMYSYLLCAVKNVQICNSLINLSSSKNINILNVSDIMNNMENEGVKVYNSKMFRFKGFREDDKLKYIERPDKITVCDFNNLTKKLMSVNLKIEKNKNVYVVQDKVRVKIEQDKIILDGEVGDIYYHIKDIIYDSIISL
;
A
#
# COMPACT_ATOMS: atom_id res chain seq x y z
N MET A 1 -7.14 1.39 -28.75
CA MET A 1 -7.01 2.74 -28.13
C MET A 1 -5.68 2.79 -27.39
N LYS A 2 -4.91 3.88 -27.44
CA LYS A 2 -3.64 3.98 -26.70
C LYS A 2 -3.93 4.35 -25.25
N ASN A 3 -3.48 3.53 -24.31
CA ASN A 3 -3.51 3.89 -22.90
C ASN A 3 -2.49 4.99 -22.63
N ILE A 4 -2.96 6.13 -22.13
CA ILE A 4 -2.10 7.19 -21.61
C ILE A 4 -1.82 6.87 -20.15
N ILE A 5 -0.57 6.53 -19.83
CA ILE A 5 -0.15 6.26 -18.46
C ILE A 5 0.92 7.27 -18.09
N THR A 6 0.70 8.05 -17.04
CA THR A 6 1.69 8.96 -16.47
C THR A 6 1.82 8.78 -14.96
N PHE A 7 3.01 9.01 -14.44
CA PHE A 7 3.30 8.92 -13.01
C PHE A 7 4.16 10.10 -12.59
N GLU A 8 3.79 10.79 -11.52
CA GLU A 8 4.53 11.95 -11.00
C GLU A 8 4.60 11.98 -9.48
N PRO A 9 5.74 12.37 -8.89
CA PRO A 9 5.80 12.72 -7.47
C PRO A 9 5.14 14.09 -7.25
N LEU A 10 4.22 14.17 -6.30
CA LEU A 10 3.60 15.45 -5.91
C LEU A 10 4.37 16.15 -4.77
N ILE A 11 5.10 15.37 -3.98
CA ILE A 11 6.01 15.83 -2.94
C ILE A 11 7.38 15.21 -3.20
N GLU A 12 8.44 15.97 -2.92
CA GLU A 12 9.82 15.51 -2.99
C GLU A 12 10.06 14.25 -2.13
N THR A 13 10.23 13.10 -2.79
CA THR A 13 10.26 11.79 -2.11
C THR A 13 11.53 11.55 -1.27
N PHE A 14 12.61 12.31 -1.49
CA PHE A 14 13.82 12.24 -0.66
C PHE A 14 13.63 12.72 0.79
N LYS A 15 12.47 13.34 1.08
CA LYS A 15 12.04 13.65 2.46
C LYS A 15 11.36 12.48 3.16
N GLU A 16 11.47 11.28 2.58
CA GLU A 16 10.78 10.06 3.04
C GLU A 16 9.25 10.22 3.02
N VAL A 17 8.76 10.91 1.99
CA VAL A 17 7.34 11.16 1.78
C VAL A 17 6.90 10.51 0.48
N TYR A 18 6.04 9.51 0.57
CA TYR A 18 5.41 8.91 -0.59
C TYR A 18 4.05 9.57 -0.84
N CYS A 19 3.95 10.33 -1.93
CA CYS A 19 2.74 10.97 -2.40
C CYS A 19 2.87 11.16 -3.91
N HIS A 20 2.25 10.26 -4.69
CA HIS A 20 2.46 10.17 -6.13
C HIS A 20 1.14 10.11 -6.87
N LEU A 21 1.03 10.81 -8.00
CA LEU A 21 -0.14 10.76 -8.86
C LEU A 21 0.12 9.82 -10.04
N LEU A 22 -0.68 8.75 -10.11
CA LEU A 22 -0.78 7.85 -11.25
C LEU A 22 -2.02 8.23 -12.07
N THR A 23 -1.83 8.61 -13.33
CA THR A 23 -2.93 8.87 -14.26
C THR A 23 -2.96 7.79 -15.33
N ILE A 24 -4.13 7.17 -15.52
CA ILE A 24 -4.41 6.15 -16.53
C ILE A 24 -5.62 6.62 -17.34
N ASN A 25 -5.39 7.09 -18.56
CA ASN A 25 -6.37 7.75 -19.39
C ASN A 25 -7.01 8.93 -18.64
N ASN A 26 -8.29 8.80 -18.25
CA ASN A 26 -9.01 9.82 -17.48
C ASN A 26 -9.08 9.50 -15.98
N THR A 27 -8.54 8.36 -15.54
CA THR A 27 -8.56 7.96 -14.12
C THR A 27 -7.31 8.45 -13.42
N ARG A 28 -7.48 9.23 -12.35
CA ARG A 28 -6.43 9.83 -11.54
C ARG A 28 -6.39 9.17 -10.17
N ILE A 29 -5.30 8.50 -9.83
CA ILE A 29 -5.15 7.74 -8.60
C ILE A 29 -3.99 8.35 -7.80
N LEU A 30 -4.28 8.80 -6.59
CA LEU A 30 -3.22 9.18 -5.65
C LEU A 30 -2.70 7.93 -4.95
N ILE A 31 -1.38 7.70 -5.02
CA ILE A 31 -0.69 6.62 -4.31
C ILE A 31 -0.03 7.22 -3.09
N ASN A 32 -0.51 6.83 -1.91
CA ASN A 32 -0.10 7.31 -0.58
C ASN A 32 -0.30 8.82 -0.35
N CYS A 33 -0.32 9.18 0.93
CA CYS A 33 -0.40 10.54 1.45
C CYS A 33 0.59 10.68 2.62
N GLY A 34 1.89 10.54 2.35
CA GLY A 34 2.92 10.69 3.38
C GLY A 34 3.15 12.12 3.84
N GLY A 35 4.01 12.31 4.83
CA GLY A 35 4.47 13.63 5.25
C GLY A 35 3.54 14.34 6.23
N ASP A 36 3.96 15.51 6.68
CA ASP A 36 3.26 16.34 7.65
C ASP A 36 2.31 17.37 7.00
N LEU A 37 1.60 18.14 7.83
CA LEU A 37 0.67 19.19 7.43
C LEU A 37 1.32 20.25 6.52
N SER A 38 2.62 20.52 6.70
CA SER A 38 3.33 21.58 6.00
C SER A 38 3.46 21.32 4.49
N PHE A 39 3.49 20.05 4.08
CA PHE A 39 3.57 19.68 2.66
C PHE A 39 2.26 19.93 1.89
N TYR A 40 1.11 19.93 2.57
CA TYR A 40 -0.21 19.99 1.93
C TYR A 40 -0.67 21.43 1.70
N THR A 41 -0.04 22.11 0.75
CA THR A 41 -0.46 23.44 0.29
C THR A 41 -1.83 23.40 -0.39
N GLN A 42 -2.50 24.56 -0.50
CA GLN A 42 -3.79 24.64 -1.19
C GLN A 42 -3.71 24.19 -2.67
N GLU A 43 -2.60 24.47 -3.34
CA GLU A 43 -2.35 24.03 -4.72
C GLU A 43 -2.30 22.50 -4.80
N LEU A 44 -1.55 21.86 -3.90
CA LEU A 44 -1.47 20.41 -3.84
C LEU A 44 -2.84 19.79 -3.51
N LEU A 45 -3.58 20.37 -2.57
CA LEU A 45 -4.94 19.91 -2.25
C LEU A 45 -5.89 20.00 -3.46
N ASN A 46 -5.76 21.01 -4.32
CA ASN A 46 -6.56 21.10 -5.54
C ASN A 46 -6.24 19.94 -6.50
N ILE A 47 -4.96 19.55 -6.62
CA ILE A 47 -4.54 18.38 -7.39
C ILE A 47 -5.10 17.10 -6.77
N ILE A 48 -4.96 16.93 -5.46
CA ILE A 48 -5.46 15.75 -4.74
C ILE A 48 -6.99 15.62 -4.88
N ASN A 49 -7.73 16.72 -4.69
CA ASN A 49 -9.19 16.75 -4.87
C ASN A 49 -9.63 16.38 -6.30
N SER A 50 -8.77 16.57 -7.30
CA SER A 50 -9.03 16.12 -8.67
C SER A 50 -8.85 14.61 -8.87
N CYS A 51 -8.16 13.89 -7.97
CA CYS A 51 -7.97 12.44 -8.04
C CYS A 51 -9.27 11.70 -7.77
N ASP A 52 -9.54 10.59 -8.44
CA ASP A 52 -10.74 9.78 -8.29
C ASP A 52 -10.74 8.94 -7.02
N CYS A 53 -9.56 8.50 -6.58
CA CYS A 53 -9.37 7.78 -5.33
C CYS A 53 -7.95 7.92 -4.80
N ILE A 54 -7.75 7.48 -3.56
CA ILE A 54 -6.45 7.31 -2.91
C ILE A 54 -6.23 5.82 -2.64
N LEU A 55 -5.04 5.30 -2.94
CA LEU A 55 -4.58 3.98 -2.53
C LEU A 55 -3.47 4.12 -1.48
N VAL A 56 -3.64 3.48 -0.32
CA VAL A 56 -2.62 3.48 0.74
C VAL A 56 -1.91 2.13 0.80
N THR A 57 -0.58 2.16 0.63
CA THR A 57 0.27 0.96 0.52
C THR A 57 0.78 0.47 1.88
N SER A 58 0.89 1.34 2.89
CA SER A 58 1.36 0.99 4.23
C SER A 58 0.82 1.98 5.27
N PHE A 59 0.76 1.54 6.53
CA PHE A 59 0.49 2.41 7.67
C PHE A 59 1.76 3.09 8.21
N ASP A 60 2.90 2.90 7.54
CA ASP A 60 4.11 3.67 7.81
C ASP A 60 3.85 5.18 7.64
N SER A 61 4.45 6.00 8.49
CA SER A 61 4.29 7.46 8.48
C SER A 61 4.65 8.08 7.13
N ALA A 62 5.63 7.49 6.44
CA ALA A 62 6.04 7.89 5.09
C ALA A 62 4.92 7.72 4.04
N CYS A 63 3.88 6.93 4.34
CA CYS A 63 2.79 6.60 3.42
C CYS A 63 1.42 7.20 3.80
N ILE A 64 1.14 7.46 5.09
CA ILE A 64 -0.22 7.75 5.55
C ILE A 64 -0.40 9.05 6.36
N ASN A 65 0.67 9.65 6.91
CA ASN A 65 0.50 10.72 7.90
C ASN A 65 -0.29 11.94 7.41
N GLY A 66 -0.16 12.29 6.12
CA GLY A 66 -0.88 13.39 5.50
C GLY A 66 -2.34 13.10 5.19
N LEU A 67 -2.77 11.83 5.27
CA LEU A 67 -4.14 11.42 4.92
C LEU A 67 -5.19 12.17 5.74
N TRP A 68 -4.99 12.27 7.05
CA TRP A 68 -5.96 12.88 7.97
C TRP A 68 -6.14 14.37 7.69
N THR A 69 -5.02 15.06 7.43
CA THR A 69 -5.03 16.45 6.99
C THR A 69 -5.86 16.66 5.72
N ILE A 70 -5.72 15.76 4.74
CA ILE A 70 -6.45 15.83 3.48
C ILE A 70 -7.95 15.60 3.72
N LEU A 71 -8.30 14.62 4.55
CA LEU A 71 -9.69 14.31 4.89
C LEU A 71 -10.36 15.46 5.65
N ASP A 72 -9.70 16.02 6.66
CA ASP A 72 -10.20 17.16 7.45
C ASP A 72 -10.37 18.42 6.60
N ARG A 73 -9.60 18.55 5.53
CA ARG A 73 -9.70 19.66 4.56
C ARG A 73 -10.68 19.38 3.42
N GLY A 74 -11.54 18.37 3.55
CA GLY A 74 -12.69 18.15 2.68
C GLY A 74 -12.42 17.27 1.46
N TYR A 75 -11.53 16.29 1.57
CA TYR A 75 -11.45 15.22 0.57
C TYR A 75 -12.54 14.15 0.84
N PHE A 76 -13.53 14.07 -0.04
CA PHE A 76 -14.70 13.20 0.13
C PHE A 76 -14.72 11.97 -0.78
N LYS A 77 -13.72 11.80 -1.63
CA LYS A 77 -13.64 10.69 -2.59
C LYS A 77 -13.08 9.41 -1.94
N PRO A 78 -13.24 8.23 -2.56
CA PRO A 78 -12.83 6.96 -1.97
C PRO A 78 -11.34 6.87 -1.61
N VAL A 79 -11.05 6.37 -0.41
CA VAL A 79 -9.72 6.01 0.06
C VAL A 79 -9.70 4.50 0.31
N TYR A 80 -8.86 3.77 -0.40
CA TYR A 80 -8.73 2.33 -0.28
C TYR A 80 -7.47 1.95 0.47
N MET A 81 -7.63 1.14 1.52
CA MET A 81 -6.53 0.60 2.30
C MET A 81 -6.91 -0.77 2.85
N SER A 82 -5.91 -1.62 3.10
CA SER A 82 -6.17 -2.94 3.66
C SER A 82 -6.74 -2.86 5.07
N VAL A 83 -7.40 -3.93 5.52
CA VAL A 83 -7.97 -3.99 6.88
C VAL A 83 -6.94 -3.62 7.94
N PRO A 84 -5.71 -4.17 7.96
CA PRO A 84 -4.74 -3.76 8.99
C PRO A 84 -4.30 -2.31 8.89
N ILE A 85 -4.15 -1.76 7.68
CA ILE A 85 -3.79 -0.35 7.53
C ILE A 85 -4.88 0.54 8.13
N LYS A 86 -6.16 0.29 7.84
CA LYS A 86 -7.28 1.04 8.44
C LYS A 86 -7.32 0.87 9.95
N GLU A 87 -7.21 -0.38 10.41
CA GLU A 87 -7.33 -0.68 11.82
C GLU A 87 -6.22 -0.01 12.65
N TYR A 88 -4.98 -0.03 12.16
CA TYR A 88 -3.88 0.69 12.79
C TYR A 88 -4.02 2.20 12.67
N SER A 89 -4.50 2.72 11.55
CA SER A 89 -4.65 4.16 11.35
C SER A 89 -5.66 4.77 12.34
N LEU A 90 -6.73 4.05 12.66
CA LEU A 90 -7.73 4.40 13.70
C LEU A 90 -7.20 4.36 15.15
N ILE A 91 -5.98 3.86 15.36
CA ILE A 91 -5.32 3.95 16.67
C ILE A 91 -4.85 5.38 16.92
N PHE A 92 -4.20 5.94 15.90
CA PHE A 92 -3.59 7.28 15.94
C PHE A 92 -4.62 8.37 15.67
N HIS A 93 -5.62 8.07 14.85
CA HIS A 93 -6.66 9.01 14.46
C HIS A 93 -8.04 8.36 14.59
N PRO A 94 -8.69 8.40 15.78
CA PRO A 94 -9.89 7.62 16.10
C PRO A 94 -11.19 8.20 15.50
N PHE A 95 -11.11 8.82 14.32
CA PHE A 95 -12.26 9.36 13.60
C PHE A 95 -12.63 8.46 12.43
N GLU A 96 -13.91 8.12 12.32
CA GLU A 96 -14.42 7.32 11.22
C GLU A 96 -14.86 8.21 10.06
N TYR A 97 -14.26 7.99 8.89
CA TYR A 97 -14.63 8.66 7.65
C TYR A 97 -15.39 7.70 6.74
N LYS A 98 -16.57 8.13 6.27
CA LYS A 98 -17.46 7.31 5.42
C LYS A 98 -16.85 6.94 4.06
N ASN A 99 -15.85 7.70 3.59
CA ASN A 99 -15.17 7.49 2.32
C ASN A 99 -13.91 6.60 2.43
N ILE A 100 -13.60 6.02 3.60
CA ILE A 100 -12.53 5.03 3.75
C ILE A 100 -13.10 3.62 3.56
N PHE A 101 -12.58 2.91 2.57
CA PHE A 101 -12.98 1.57 2.19
C PHE A 101 -11.89 0.55 2.52
N GLU A 102 -12.29 -0.52 3.18
CA GLU A 102 -11.44 -1.67 3.46
C GLU A 102 -11.33 -2.56 2.24
N ILE A 103 -10.12 -3.06 1.98
CA ILE A 103 -9.86 -4.04 0.94
C ILE A 103 -9.18 -5.28 1.53
N LYS A 104 -9.44 -6.43 0.91
CA LYS A 104 -8.71 -7.69 1.19
C LYS A 104 -7.74 -7.98 0.05
N TYR A 105 -6.68 -8.73 0.36
CA TYR A 105 -5.79 -9.21 -0.69
C TYR A 105 -6.54 -10.10 -1.69
N LEU A 106 -6.13 -10.05 -2.96
CA LEU A 106 -6.69 -10.84 -4.04
C LEU A 106 -8.18 -10.59 -4.33
N GLN A 107 -8.76 -9.54 -3.74
CA GLN A 107 -10.14 -9.13 -4.01
C GLN A 107 -10.13 -7.92 -4.95
N PRO A 108 -10.44 -8.10 -6.25
CA PRO A 108 -10.46 -6.99 -7.19
C PRO A 108 -11.67 -6.07 -6.96
N PHE A 109 -11.48 -4.78 -7.20
CA PHE A 109 -12.51 -3.75 -7.23
C PHE A 109 -12.26 -2.80 -8.40
N ASN A 110 -13.27 -2.01 -8.78
CA ASN A 110 -13.15 -1.10 -9.92
C ASN A 110 -13.19 0.36 -9.47
N VAL A 111 -12.37 1.19 -10.09
CA VAL A 111 -12.46 2.65 -10.04
C VAL A 111 -12.52 3.13 -11.47
N ASN A 112 -13.63 3.77 -11.87
CA ASN A 112 -13.87 4.11 -13.27
C ASN A 112 -13.66 2.89 -14.19
N ASN A 113 -12.76 2.99 -15.17
CA ASN A 113 -12.46 1.94 -16.15
C ASN A 113 -11.19 1.15 -15.83
N VAL A 114 -10.69 1.20 -14.58
CA VAL A 114 -9.55 0.39 -14.14
C VAL A 114 -9.96 -0.57 -13.03
N GLN A 115 -9.43 -1.79 -13.11
CA GLN A 115 -9.58 -2.80 -12.07
C GLN A 115 -8.35 -2.80 -11.17
N ILE A 116 -8.56 -2.73 -9.86
CA ILE A 116 -7.51 -2.64 -8.85
C ILE A 116 -7.59 -3.88 -7.96
N CYS A 117 -6.44 -4.46 -7.63
CA CYS A 117 -6.34 -5.60 -6.72
C CYS A 117 -5.09 -5.45 -5.84
N ALA A 118 -5.23 -5.67 -4.54
CA ALA A 118 -4.11 -5.61 -3.60
C ALA A 118 -3.47 -6.99 -3.38
N PHE A 119 -2.16 -7.02 -3.27
CA PHE A 119 -1.33 -8.17 -2.92
C PHE A 119 -0.49 -7.84 -1.69
N ALA A 120 -0.11 -8.84 -0.90
CA ALA A 120 0.81 -8.62 0.21
C ALA A 120 2.20 -8.18 -0.31
N SER A 121 2.73 -7.07 0.21
CA SER A 121 4.09 -6.61 -0.16
C SER A 121 5.21 -7.25 0.66
N GLY A 122 4.86 -7.90 1.78
CA GLY A 122 5.80 -8.52 2.72
C GLY A 122 6.52 -7.55 3.67
N ASN A 123 6.20 -6.24 3.61
CA ASN A 123 6.87 -5.23 4.42
C ASN A 123 6.38 -5.20 5.89
N SER A 124 5.07 -5.01 6.07
CA SER A 124 4.40 -4.96 7.36
C SER A 124 3.01 -5.60 7.25
N LEU A 125 2.35 -5.86 8.39
CA LEU A 125 1.00 -6.45 8.39
C LEU A 125 0.04 -5.53 7.61
N GLY A 126 -0.61 -6.07 6.58
CA GLY A 126 -1.51 -5.32 5.69
C GLY A 126 -0.81 -4.49 4.59
N ALA A 127 0.52 -4.41 4.55
CA ALA A 127 1.21 -3.65 3.50
C ALA A 127 0.91 -4.22 2.10
N SER A 128 0.64 -3.34 1.15
CA SER A 128 0.01 -3.68 -0.13
C SER A 128 0.88 -3.33 -1.34
N LEU A 129 1.02 -4.28 -2.27
CA LEU A 129 1.37 -4.05 -3.67
C LEU A 129 0.07 -4.01 -4.48
N PHE A 130 -0.23 -2.89 -5.12
CA PHE A 130 -1.44 -2.78 -5.95
C PHE A 130 -1.15 -3.17 -7.38
N LYS A 131 -1.98 -4.05 -7.95
CA LYS A 131 -2.11 -4.31 -9.39
C LYS A 131 -3.27 -3.48 -9.92
N ILE A 132 -3.00 -2.61 -10.88
CA ILE A 132 -3.97 -1.75 -11.54
C ILE A 132 -4.00 -2.16 -13.01
N THR A 133 -5.14 -2.71 -13.43
CA THR A 133 -5.35 -3.29 -14.75
C THR A 133 -6.18 -2.32 -15.58
N SER A 134 -5.64 -1.89 -16.71
CA SER A 134 -6.35 -1.08 -17.70
C SER A 134 -6.17 -1.70 -19.09
N ASN A 135 -7.27 -2.14 -19.70
CA ASN A 135 -7.25 -2.93 -20.94
C ASN A 135 -6.38 -4.20 -20.81
N LEU A 136 -5.24 -4.28 -21.49
CA LEU A 136 -4.28 -5.40 -21.43
C LEU A 136 -2.99 -5.05 -20.67
N GLU A 137 -2.95 -3.90 -19.99
CA GLU A 137 -1.76 -3.42 -19.29
C GLU A 137 -1.96 -3.53 -17.77
N ASN A 138 -1.09 -4.31 -17.13
CA ASN A 138 -1.05 -4.42 -15.66
C ASN A 138 0.07 -3.52 -15.12
N ILE A 139 -0.31 -2.55 -14.29
CA ILE A 139 0.61 -1.65 -13.59
C ILE A 139 0.68 -2.12 -12.14
N TYR A 140 1.87 -2.44 -11.66
CA TYR A 140 2.10 -2.79 -10.27
C TYR A 140 2.76 -1.63 -9.54
N VAL A 141 2.23 -1.22 -8.39
CA VAL A 141 2.78 -0.13 -7.58
C VAL A 141 2.81 -0.50 -6.10
N GLY A 142 4.01 -0.47 -5.51
CA GLY A 142 4.22 -0.79 -4.11
C GLY A 142 5.63 -0.48 -3.64
N TYR A 143 5.75 -0.13 -2.37
CA TYR A 143 6.99 0.31 -1.75
C TYR A 143 7.46 -0.70 -0.70
N ASN A 144 8.78 -0.73 -0.45
CA ASN A 144 9.43 -1.58 0.56
C ASN A 144 9.16 -3.08 0.36
N ILE A 145 9.14 -3.55 -0.88
CA ILE A 145 8.74 -4.93 -1.23
C ILE A 145 9.73 -5.95 -0.67
N ASN A 146 9.19 -7.02 -0.07
CA ASN A 146 9.97 -8.09 0.52
C ASN A 146 9.44 -9.46 0.14
N HIS A 147 10.27 -10.23 -0.55
CA HIS A 147 9.99 -11.62 -0.92
C HIS A 147 10.48 -12.63 0.13
N ARG A 148 11.23 -12.19 1.15
CA ARG A 148 11.69 -13.08 2.22
C ARG A 148 10.58 -13.28 3.24
N LYS A 149 10.58 -14.46 3.85
CA LYS A 149 9.83 -14.71 5.07
C LYS A 149 10.50 -13.97 6.24
N GLU A 150 9.70 -13.23 6.99
CA GLU A 150 10.08 -12.58 8.25
C GLU A 150 9.47 -13.36 9.43
N ASN A 151 9.76 -12.98 10.68
CA ASN A 151 9.29 -13.75 11.84
C ASN A 151 7.76 -13.85 11.89
N HIS A 152 7.07 -12.80 11.43
CA HIS A 152 5.60 -12.75 11.43
C HIS A 152 4.92 -12.63 10.07
N LEU A 153 5.67 -12.42 8.98
CA LEU A 153 5.08 -12.22 7.65
C LEU A 153 5.64 -13.20 6.62
N ASN A 154 4.76 -13.59 5.70
CA ASN A 154 5.19 -14.20 4.45
C ASN A 154 5.77 -13.11 3.54
N GLY A 155 6.72 -13.49 2.71
CA GLY A 155 7.17 -12.64 1.61
C GLY A 155 6.11 -12.54 0.52
N ILE A 156 6.32 -11.61 -0.41
CA ILE A 156 5.49 -11.46 -1.59
C ILE A 156 5.42 -12.76 -2.41
N ASP A 157 4.22 -13.16 -2.82
CA ASP A 157 4.01 -14.30 -3.71
C ASP A 157 4.19 -13.89 -5.17
N LEU A 158 5.41 -14.07 -5.68
CA LEU A 158 5.78 -13.72 -7.04
C LEU A 158 4.99 -14.50 -8.11
N LYS A 159 4.39 -15.66 -7.77
CA LYS A 159 3.62 -16.46 -8.73
C LYS A 159 2.37 -15.75 -9.22
N ASN A 160 1.80 -14.87 -8.39
CA ASN A 160 0.60 -14.12 -8.73
C ASN A 160 0.89 -12.80 -9.45
N ILE A 161 2.17 -12.45 -9.63
CA ILE A 161 2.59 -11.26 -10.37
C ILE A 161 2.89 -11.68 -11.80
N THR A 162 1.90 -11.50 -12.67
CA THR A 162 1.98 -11.87 -14.08
C THR A 162 1.75 -10.67 -15.00
N ASP A 163 2.28 -10.74 -16.22
CA ASP A 163 2.05 -9.81 -17.32
C ASP A 163 2.27 -8.33 -16.93
N SER A 164 3.34 -8.06 -16.19
CA SER A 164 3.67 -6.72 -15.73
C SER A 164 4.03 -5.80 -16.91
N TYR A 165 3.21 -4.78 -17.14
CA TYR A 165 3.48 -3.74 -18.11
C TYR A 165 4.39 -2.65 -17.51
N VAL A 166 4.06 -2.21 -16.30
CA VAL A 166 4.89 -1.29 -15.50
C VAL A 166 5.01 -1.87 -14.09
N PHE A 167 6.21 -1.82 -13.52
CA PHE A 167 6.45 -2.08 -12.11
C PHE A 167 7.08 -0.87 -11.44
N ILE A 168 6.38 -0.28 -10.47
CA ILE A 168 6.78 0.92 -9.74
C ILE A 168 7.16 0.55 -8.30
N THR A 169 8.38 0.89 -7.90
CA THR A 169 8.86 0.69 -6.53
C THR A 169 9.93 1.72 -6.14
N ASN A 170 10.32 1.76 -4.87
CA ASN A 170 11.27 2.73 -4.34
C ASN A 170 12.74 2.26 -4.41
N THR A 171 13.67 2.99 -3.78
CA THR A 171 15.12 2.79 -3.98
C THR A 171 15.90 2.49 -2.70
N ASN A 172 15.24 2.45 -1.54
CA ASN A 172 15.89 2.17 -0.25
C ASN A 172 16.49 0.76 -0.10
N TYR A 173 16.26 -0.15 -1.06
CA TYR A 173 16.85 -1.49 -1.10
C TYR A 173 18.39 -1.51 -1.12
N CYS A 174 19.03 -0.40 -1.52
CA CYS A 174 20.49 -0.27 -1.60
C CYS A 174 21.19 -0.33 -0.24
N ILE A 175 20.48 0.04 0.83
CA ILE A 175 21.06 0.18 2.18
C ILE A 175 21.03 -1.15 2.95
N LYS A 176 20.27 -2.14 2.45
CA LYS A 176 20.04 -3.38 3.19
C LYS A 176 21.13 -4.42 2.91
N GLU A 177 21.68 -4.95 4.00
CA GLU A 177 22.66 -6.03 3.96
C GLU A 177 22.02 -7.33 3.47
N ASN A 178 22.79 -8.08 2.66
CA ASN A 178 22.34 -9.37 2.16
C ASN A 178 22.63 -10.49 3.17
N ILE A 179 21.81 -10.54 4.21
CA ILE A 179 21.89 -11.56 5.27
C ILE A 179 20.53 -12.27 5.33
N ASN A 180 20.57 -13.60 5.47
CA ASN A 180 19.34 -14.38 5.64
C ASN A 180 18.68 -14.07 7.01
N SER A 181 17.36 -14.20 7.10
CA SER A 181 16.62 -13.80 8.31
C SER A 181 17.06 -14.54 9.57
N SER A 182 17.45 -15.82 9.48
CA SER A 182 17.90 -16.61 10.63
C SER A 182 19.23 -16.10 11.20
N THR A 183 20.22 -15.87 10.33
CA THR A 183 21.53 -15.33 10.72
C THR A 183 21.39 -13.90 11.22
N ARG A 184 20.53 -13.08 10.60
CA ARG A 184 20.21 -11.73 11.08
C ARG A 184 19.63 -11.76 12.50
N ASN A 185 18.67 -12.65 12.76
CA ASN A 185 18.07 -12.85 14.08
C ASN A 185 19.12 -13.29 15.11
N GLU A 186 19.98 -14.24 14.75
CA GLU A 186 21.05 -14.71 15.62
C GLU A 186 22.05 -13.60 15.96
N GLN A 187 22.47 -12.82 14.96
CA GLN A 187 23.37 -11.67 15.15
C GLN A 187 22.74 -10.63 16.08
N PHE A 188 21.45 -10.34 15.94
CA PHE A 188 20.74 -9.42 16.82
C PHE A 188 20.73 -9.91 18.27
N LEU A 189 20.36 -11.18 18.49
CA LEU A 189 20.32 -11.77 19.83
C LEU A 189 21.73 -11.85 20.45
N ASN A 190 22.75 -12.15 19.65
CA ASN A 190 24.15 -12.16 20.11
C ASN A 190 24.65 -10.76 20.45
N LEU A 191 24.26 -9.73 19.70
CA LEU A 191 24.55 -8.33 20.03
C LEU A 191 24.00 -7.98 21.42
N ILE A 192 22.75 -8.36 21.70
CA ILE A 192 22.12 -8.15 23.01
C ILE A 192 22.89 -8.91 24.09
N LYS A 193 23.13 -10.23 23.91
CA LYS A 193 23.87 -11.03 24.89
C LYS A 193 25.24 -10.45 25.21
N ASN A 194 25.99 -10.02 24.19
CA ASN A 194 27.31 -9.43 24.34
C ASN A 194 27.29 -8.09 25.07
N TRP A 195 26.21 -7.31 24.95
CA TRP A 195 26.07 -6.05 25.69
C TRP A 195 25.88 -6.29 27.20
N PHE A 196 25.11 -7.33 27.56
CA PHE A 196 24.75 -7.63 28.94
C PHE A 196 25.74 -8.54 29.69
N THR A 197 27.00 -8.65 29.24
CA THR A 197 28.04 -9.44 29.93
C THR A 197 28.47 -8.83 31.26
N SER A 198 28.34 -7.51 31.42
CA SER A 198 28.58 -6.78 32.67
C SER A 198 27.26 -6.39 33.36
N LYS A 199 27.29 -6.25 34.69
CA LYS A 199 26.14 -5.77 35.47
C LYS A 199 25.84 -4.30 35.18
N ASN A 200 24.63 -3.86 35.49
CA ASN A 200 24.13 -2.47 35.40
C ASN A 200 24.06 -1.89 33.98
N LYS A 201 24.02 -2.73 32.93
CA LYS A 201 23.80 -2.27 31.55
C LYS A 201 22.31 -2.10 31.26
N LYS A 202 21.98 -1.13 30.40
CA LYS A 202 20.63 -0.91 29.87
C LYS A 202 20.68 -0.80 28.35
N MET A 203 19.58 -1.13 27.69
CA MET A 203 19.43 -0.99 26.25
C MET A 203 18.13 -0.31 25.89
N ILE A 204 18.18 0.64 24.97
CA ILE A 204 17.02 1.28 24.37
C ILE A 204 17.02 0.97 22.87
N ILE A 205 15.89 0.51 22.34
CA ILE A 205 15.75 0.10 20.94
C ILE A 205 14.64 0.93 20.31
N TYR A 206 14.99 1.80 19.36
CA TYR A 206 14.03 2.57 18.58
C TYR A 206 13.47 1.74 17.44
N VAL A 207 12.15 1.65 17.38
CA VAL A 207 11.42 0.78 16.45
C VAL A 207 10.19 1.51 15.91
N THR A 208 9.93 1.43 14.61
CA THR A 208 8.67 1.92 14.05
C THR A 208 7.55 0.88 14.22
N TYR A 209 6.29 1.31 14.31
CA TYR A 209 5.15 0.38 14.42
C TYR A 209 5.15 -0.74 13.36
N PRO A 210 5.45 -0.48 12.07
CA PRO A 210 5.60 -1.52 11.07
C PRO A 210 6.56 -2.65 11.46
N ARG A 211 7.55 -2.39 12.32
CA ARG A 211 8.60 -3.33 12.77
C ARG A 211 8.46 -3.83 14.19
N LEU A 212 7.51 -3.31 14.96
CA LEU A 212 7.29 -3.73 16.34
C LEU A 212 7.11 -5.24 16.48
N HIS A 213 6.32 -5.88 15.60
CA HIS A 213 6.09 -7.32 15.68
C HIS A 213 7.34 -8.17 15.41
N GLU A 214 8.22 -7.70 14.52
CA GLU A 214 9.47 -8.38 14.21
C GLU A 214 10.40 -8.39 15.43
N ILE A 215 10.51 -7.25 16.11
CA ILE A 215 11.34 -7.09 17.31
C ILE A 215 10.72 -7.77 18.53
N GLY A 216 9.41 -7.59 18.73
CA GLY A 216 8.66 -8.15 19.85
C GLY A 216 8.79 -9.67 19.89
N LEU A 217 8.66 -10.36 18.75
CA LEU A 217 8.86 -11.81 18.67
C LEU A 217 10.28 -12.24 19.05
N LEU A 218 11.31 -11.51 18.59
CA LEU A 218 12.70 -11.83 18.93
C LEU A 218 13.00 -11.61 20.41
N LEU A 219 12.63 -10.45 20.95
CA LEU A 219 12.91 -10.10 22.34
C LEU A 219 12.09 -10.95 23.31
N ASN A 220 10.90 -11.39 22.93
CA ASN A 220 10.08 -12.28 23.76
C ASN A 220 10.76 -13.64 24.01
N THR A 221 11.79 -14.02 23.23
CA THR A 221 12.59 -15.23 23.49
C THR A 221 13.55 -15.09 24.67
N ILE A 222 13.87 -13.86 25.09
CA ILE A 222 14.78 -13.55 26.19
C ILE A 222 13.99 -13.56 27.50
N LYS A 223 14.35 -14.44 28.43
CA LYS A 223 13.58 -14.68 29.68
C LYS A 223 14.25 -14.11 30.94
N ASP A 224 15.55 -13.86 30.89
CA ASP A 224 16.38 -13.44 32.02
C ASP A 224 16.52 -11.91 32.13
N LYS A 225 15.76 -11.15 31.35
CA LYS A 225 15.79 -9.69 31.28
C LYS A 225 14.41 -9.10 31.48
N LYS A 226 14.35 -7.94 32.14
CA LYS A 226 13.14 -7.12 32.22
C LYS A 226 13.00 -6.29 30.94
N ILE A 227 12.07 -6.70 30.08
CA ILE A 227 11.84 -6.05 28.78
C ILE A 227 10.53 -5.26 28.84
N VAL A 228 10.57 -4.01 28.38
CA VAL A 228 9.42 -3.10 28.36
C VAL A 228 9.23 -2.55 26.95
N ILE A 229 7.98 -2.47 26.49
CA ILE A 229 7.58 -1.57 25.40
C ILE A 229 6.96 -0.34 26.01
N LEU A 230 7.51 0.82 25.71
CA LEU A 230 6.97 2.11 26.13
C LEU A 230 6.36 2.82 24.93
N ASP A 231 5.03 2.94 24.95
CA ASP A 231 4.27 3.70 23.95
C ASP A 231 2.80 3.83 24.38
N LYS A 232 2.22 5.01 24.20
CA LYS A 232 0.85 5.35 24.62
C LYS A 232 -0.24 4.44 24.05
N TYR A 233 -0.04 3.89 22.85
CA TYR A 233 -1.05 3.14 22.12
C TYR A 233 -0.75 1.64 22.05
N ILE A 234 0.29 1.16 22.73
CA ILE A 234 0.80 -0.19 22.60
C ILE A 234 -0.25 -1.27 22.86
N LYS A 235 -1.08 -1.11 23.89
CA LYS A 235 -2.11 -2.11 24.24
C LYS A 235 -3.18 -2.19 23.14
N LYS A 236 -3.62 -1.04 22.63
CA LYS A 236 -4.58 -0.96 21.51
C LYS A 236 -3.98 -1.58 20.25
N PHE A 237 -2.72 -1.28 19.95
CA PHE A 237 -2.00 -1.83 18.80
C PHE A 237 -1.89 -3.36 18.86
N ILE A 238 -1.44 -3.92 19.98
CA ILE A 238 -1.36 -5.37 20.17
C ILE A 238 -2.74 -6.02 20.05
N ASN A 239 -3.77 -5.45 20.69
CA ASN A 239 -5.12 -6.00 20.65
C ASN A 239 -5.68 -6.06 19.22
N LYS A 240 -5.52 -4.98 18.44
CA LYS A 240 -5.92 -4.98 17.02
C LYS A 240 -5.15 -6.02 16.22
N SER A 241 -3.85 -6.16 16.46
CA SER A 241 -3.00 -7.13 15.76
C SER A 241 -3.43 -8.58 16.01
N LYS A 242 -3.84 -8.92 17.24
CA LYS A 242 -4.38 -10.24 17.58
C LYS A 242 -5.64 -10.59 16.78
N ASN A 243 -6.49 -9.59 16.53
CA ASN A 243 -7.73 -9.75 15.77
C ASN A 243 -7.52 -9.84 14.25
N MET A 244 -6.28 -9.68 13.76
CA MET A 244 -5.92 -9.67 12.34
C MET A 244 -4.82 -10.70 12.03
N ILE A 245 -4.76 -11.78 12.81
CA ILE A 245 -3.73 -12.82 12.68
C ILE A 245 -3.76 -13.51 11.31
N GLU A 246 -4.89 -13.52 10.61
CA GLU A 246 -5.04 -14.07 9.27
C GLU A 246 -4.19 -13.32 8.21
N TRP A 247 -3.72 -12.11 8.53
CA TRP A 247 -2.81 -11.33 7.68
C TRP A 247 -1.33 -11.67 7.92
N SER A 248 -1.03 -12.51 8.92
CA SER A 248 0.32 -12.93 9.27
C SER A 248 0.79 -14.15 8.46
N ASN A 249 2.00 -14.65 8.74
CA ASN A 249 2.47 -15.88 8.11
C ASN A 249 1.68 -17.11 8.59
N THR A 250 1.61 -18.13 7.75
CA THR A 250 0.82 -19.35 8.02
C THR A 250 1.28 -20.10 9.27
N SER A 251 2.56 -20.03 9.62
CA SER A 251 3.11 -20.69 10.81
C SER A 251 2.67 -20.07 12.14
N LEU A 252 2.20 -18.81 12.13
CA LEU A 252 1.71 -18.14 13.33
C LEU A 252 0.20 -18.31 13.53
N ILE A 253 -0.57 -18.50 12.46
CA ILE A 253 -2.03 -18.70 12.54
C ILE A 253 -2.41 -19.89 13.43
N GLU A 254 -1.55 -20.92 13.48
CA GLU A 254 -1.75 -22.14 14.27
C GLU A 254 -1.32 -21.99 15.74
N GLN A 255 -0.71 -20.88 16.13
CA GLN A 255 -0.20 -20.64 17.48
C GLN A 255 -1.22 -19.83 18.29
N ASN A 256 -1.48 -20.27 19.53
CA ASN A 256 -2.20 -19.45 20.50
C ASN A 256 -1.29 -18.31 20.98
N ASP A 257 -1.87 -17.14 21.27
CA ASP A 257 -1.21 -15.99 21.91
C ASP A 257 -0.12 -15.29 21.06
N VAL A 258 -0.24 -15.32 19.73
CA VAL A 258 0.63 -14.52 18.85
C VAL A 258 0.46 -13.03 19.15
N TYR A 259 1.58 -12.32 19.20
CA TYR A 259 1.69 -10.90 19.60
C TYR A 259 1.35 -10.59 21.07
N GLU A 260 1.09 -11.59 21.92
CA GLU A 260 0.91 -11.41 23.37
C GLU A 260 2.19 -10.89 24.02
N TYR A 261 3.36 -11.33 23.56
CA TYR A 261 4.68 -11.06 24.16
C TYR A 261 4.67 -11.20 25.68
N SER A 262 4.41 -12.40 26.19
CA SER A 262 4.25 -12.65 27.63
C SER A 262 5.45 -12.23 28.49
N ASN A 263 6.68 -12.21 27.93
CA ASN A 263 7.89 -11.78 28.63
C ASN A 263 8.17 -10.26 28.51
N ILE A 264 7.30 -9.52 27.84
CA ILE A 264 7.48 -8.08 27.59
C ILE A 264 6.35 -7.31 28.28
N GLU A 265 6.71 -6.43 29.20
CA GLU A 265 5.79 -5.51 29.87
C GLU A 265 5.37 -4.39 28.91
N LYS A 266 4.09 -3.98 28.94
CA LYS A 266 3.55 -2.91 28.09
C LYS A 266 3.22 -1.72 28.97
N VAL A 267 3.96 -0.63 28.79
CA VAL A 267 3.83 0.61 29.56
C VAL A 267 3.38 1.72 28.62
N GLU A 268 2.30 2.41 28.98
CA GLU A 268 1.69 3.43 28.12
C GLU A 268 2.23 4.84 28.37
N TYR A 269 2.86 5.07 29.52
CA TYR A 269 3.23 6.42 29.98
C TYR A 269 4.64 6.44 30.56
N TYR A 270 5.41 7.49 30.28
CA TYR A 270 6.81 7.63 30.71
C TYR A 270 6.95 7.64 32.23
N SER A 271 6.01 8.27 32.92
CA SER A 271 5.95 8.37 34.39
C SER A 271 5.57 7.05 35.07
N LEU A 272 5.01 6.08 34.34
CA LEU A 272 4.76 4.72 34.85
C LEU A 272 5.95 3.77 34.63
N LEU A 273 6.97 4.21 33.89
CA LEU A 273 8.16 3.39 33.65
C LEU A 273 9.03 3.32 34.92
N ASN A 274 8.96 2.18 35.61
CA ASN A 274 9.73 1.92 36.83
C ASN A 274 11.21 1.62 36.55
N ASP A 275 11.48 0.44 35.99
CA ASP A 275 12.82 -0.08 35.70
C ASP A 275 12.76 -1.04 34.51
N PHE A 276 13.88 -1.23 33.82
CA PHE A 276 14.01 -2.09 32.65
C PHE A 276 15.48 -2.46 32.40
N ASP A 277 15.71 -3.63 31.80
CA ASP A 277 16.99 -3.94 31.16
C ASP A 277 16.97 -3.49 29.70
N ILE A 278 15.87 -3.78 28.99
CA ILE A 278 15.66 -3.44 27.58
C ILE A 278 14.34 -2.69 27.43
N CYS A 279 14.38 -1.50 26.81
CA CYS A 279 13.19 -0.72 26.49
C CYS A 279 13.05 -0.56 24.98
N ILE A 280 11.89 -0.95 24.44
CA ILE A 280 11.48 -0.66 23.06
C ILE A 280 10.74 0.68 23.06
N LEU A 281 11.22 1.63 22.28
CA LEU A 281 10.61 2.95 22.07
C LEU A 281 10.06 3.06 20.66
N LEU A 282 8.81 3.53 20.54
CA LEU A 282 8.13 3.71 19.25
C LEU A 282 7.98 5.16 18.81
N ASP A 283 8.16 6.10 19.73
CA ASP A 283 8.10 7.53 19.42
C ASP A 283 9.50 8.12 19.22
N ASP A 284 9.50 9.37 18.79
CA ASP A 284 10.69 10.18 18.56
C ASP A 284 11.20 10.87 19.83
N ASP A 285 10.65 10.53 21.01
CA ASP A 285 10.99 11.21 22.24
C ASP A 285 12.33 10.68 22.81
N ILE A 286 13.24 11.61 23.04
CA ILE A 286 14.60 11.30 23.51
C ILE A 286 14.78 11.52 25.03
N SER A 287 13.72 11.86 25.76
CA SER A 287 13.78 12.17 27.19
C SER A 287 14.26 10.98 28.01
N LEU A 288 13.94 9.76 27.58
CA LEU A 288 14.45 8.55 28.22
C LEU A 288 15.97 8.41 28.06
N LEU A 289 16.52 8.83 26.91
CA LEU A 289 17.96 8.78 26.66
C LEU A 289 18.69 9.72 27.61
N ASP A 290 18.17 10.94 27.82
CA ASP A 290 18.77 11.92 28.74
C ASP A 290 18.85 11.39 30.18
N LYS A 291 17.79 10.71 30.64
CA LYS A 291 17.73 10.11 31.98
C LYS A 291 18.80 9.04 32.23
N PHE A 292 19.21 8.31 31.18
CA PHE A 292 20.17 7.20 31.27
C PHE A 292 21.45 7.44 30.46
N ASN A 293 21.79 8.71 30.22
CA ASN A 293 22.88 9.08 29.30
C ASN A 293 24.28 8.86 29.89
N ASP A 294 24.71 7.61 29.95
CA ASP A 294 26.04 7.19 30.40
C ASP A 294 26.60 6.01 29.56
N GLU A 295 27.81 5.55 29.89
CA GLU A 295 28.49 4.44 29.23
C GLU A 295 27.83 3.05 29.44
N ASN A 296 26.80 2.98 30.29
CA ASN A 296 26.04 1.77 30.57
C ASN A 296 24.76 1.68 29.75
N LEU A 297 24.42 2.71 28.98
CA LEU A 297 23.35 2.67 28.00
C LEU A 297 23.87 2.34 26.59
N CYS A 298 23.20 1.42 25.91
CA CYS A 298 23.31 1.23 24.46
C CYS A 298 21.97 1.57 23.79
N VAL A 299 22.02 2.43 22.78
CA VAL A 299 20.87 2.79 21.95
C VAL A 299 21.02 2.10 20.60
N ILE A 300 20.01 1.34 20.20
CA ILE A 300 19.94 0.68 18.89
C ILE A 300 18.85 1.32 18.06
N PHE A 301 19.18 1.72 16.83
CA PHE A 301 18.23 2.13 15.82
C PHE A 301 18.02 1.01 14.81
N ILE A 302 16.76 0.63 14.57
CA ILE A 302 16.45 -0.54 13.74
C ILE A 302 16.55 -0.28 12.23
N ASP A 303 16.57 0.97 11.77
CA ASP A 303 16.53 1.28 10.35
C ASP A 303 17.61 2.28 9.91
N LYS A 304 17.64 3.46 10.53
CA LYS A 304 18.53 4.57 10.21
C LYS A 304 18.90 5.32 11.49
N LYS A 305 20.01 6.05 11.43
CA LYS A 305 20.37 6.97 12.50
C LYS A 305 19.33 8.09 12.55
N PHE A 306 18.61 8.15 13.67
CA PHE A 306 17.74 9.26 13.98
C PHE A 306 18.58 10.45 14.45
N ASN A 307 18.31 11.66 13.95
CA ASN A 307 19.00 12.84 14.42
C ASN A 307 18.43 13.27 15.78
N ILE A 308 19.19 13.01 16.84
CA ILE A 308 18.79 13.27 18.23
C ILE A 308 19.35 14.57 18.79
N THR A 309 20.27 15.27 18.11
CA THR A 309 21.06 16.33 18.74
C THR A 309 20.25 17.55 19.15
N HIS A 310 19.20 17.88 18.40
CA HIS A 310 18.35 19.07 18.61
C HIS A 310 16.89 18.70 18.91
N LYS A 311 16.68 17.54 19.54
CA LYS A 311 15.33 17.10 19.90
C LYS A 311 14.95 17.60 21.29
N PRO A 312 13.71 18.08 21.48
CA PRO A 312 13.26 18.54 22.78
C PRO A 312 13.26 17.38 23.80
N ILE A 313 13.71 17.69 25.00
CA ILE A 313 13.74 16.80 26.16
C ILE A 313 12.71 17.29 27.15
N TYR A 314 11.85 16.38 27.59
CA TYR A 314 10.71 16.67 28.44
C TYR A 314 10.83 15.98 29.80
N GLN A 315 10.23 16.61 30.82
CA GLN A 315 9.93 15.98 32.10
C GLN A 315 8.48 15.50 32.06
N TYR A 316 8.26 14.25 32.45
CA TYR A 316 6.95 13.63 32.47
C TYR A 316 6.40 13.54 33.89
N ASN A 317 5.17 14.00 34.10
CA ASN A 317 4.46 13.93 35.37
C ASN A 317 3.06 13.34 35.14
N GLY A 318 2.80 12.20 35.78
CA GLY A 318 1.52 11.50 35.66
C GLY A 318 0.61 11.70 36.87
N SER A 319 -0.69 11.69 36.63
CA SER A 319 -1.73 11.81 37.64
C SER A 319 -2.96 10.96 37.27
N TYR A 320 -3.71 10.52 38.28
CA TYR A 320 -5.02 9.92 38.06
C TYR A 320 -6.09 11.00 38.17
N GLU A 321 -6.84 11.20 37.09
CA GLU A 321 -8.05 12.00 37.09
C GLU A 321 -9.25 11.06 37.21
N ILE A 322 -10.19 11.40 38.09
CA ILE A 322 -11.48 10.72 38.15
C ILE A 322 -12.39 11.44 37.17
N LYS A 323 -12.74 10.78 36.06
CA LYS A 323 -13.78 11.27 35.16
C LYS A 323 -15.09 10.56 35.52
N THR A 324 -16.06 11.34 35.94
CA THR A 324 -17.46 10.92 36.04
C THR A 324 -18.10 11.09 34.67
N ASP A 325 -18.25 10.00 33.93
CA ASP A 325 -19.11 10.01 32.76
C ASP A 325 -20.55 9.98 33.25
N ILE A 326 -21.19 11.16 33.25
CA ILE A 326 -22.64 11.23 33.30
C ILE A 326 -23.07 10.89 31.88
N LYS A 327 -23.62 9.68 31.66
CA LYS A 327 -24.43 9.45 30.47
C LYS A 327 -25.65 10.36 30.59
N GLU A 328 -25.58 11.57 30.07
CA GLU A 328 -26.80 12.26 29.66
C GLU A 328 -27.34 11.45 28.48
N ASN A 329 -28.44 10.74 28.71
CA ASN A 329 -29.27 10.36 27.59
C ASN A 329 -29.71 11.67 26.95
N ASP A 330 -29.18 11.99 25.78
CA ASP A 330 -29.88 12.85 24.83
C ASP A 330 -31.21 12.14 24.56
N ILE A 331 -32.24 12.54 25.30
CA ILE A 331 -33.62 12.27 24.93
C ILE A 331 -33.84 13.12 23.68
N PHE A 332 -33.58 12.53 22.51
CA PHE A 332 -34.28 12.95 21.31
C PHE A 332 -35.76 12.69 21.59
N GLU A 333 -36.50 13.75 21.90
CA GLU A 333 -37.92 13.76 21.61
C GLU A 333 -38.04 13.52 20.10
N GLU A 334 -38.47 12.32 19.71
CA GLU A 334 -39.03 12.10 18.38
C GLU A 334 -40.30 12.94 18.26
N SER A 335 -40.12 14.23 17.98
CA SER A 335 -41.15 15.00 17.29
C SER A 335 -41.08 14.60 15.84
N SER A 336 -42.15 13.98 15.35
CA SER A 336 -42.39 13.73 13.94
C SER A 336 -42.32 15.04 13.16
N GLU A 337 -41.15 15.39 12.63
CA GLU A 337 -40.97 16.44 11.64
C GLU A 337 -40.36 15.82 10.39
N GLU A 338 -41.06 16.06 9.28
CA GLU A 338 -40.76 15.59 7.94
C GLU A 338 -39.31 15.88 7.55
N GLU A 339 -38.66 14.89 6.91
CA GLU A 339 -37.33 15.00 6.30
C GLU A 339 -37.26 16.25 5.42
N ILE A 340 -36.61 17.30 5.92
CA ILE A 340 -36.07 18.36 5.08
C ILE A 340 -34.70 17.86 4.60
N GLU A 341 -34.68 17.42 3.35
CA GLU A 341 -33.49 17.20 2.54
C GLU A 341 -32.68 18.52 2.47
N LYS A 342 -31.84 18.78 3.48
CA LYS A 342 -30.96 19.96 3.51
C LYS A 342 -29.81 19.75 2.54
N HIS A 343 -29.94 20.36 1.37
CA HIS A 343 -28.86 20.54 0.42
C HIS A 343 -27.68 21.25 1.11
N TRP A 344 -26.45 20.74 0.89
CA TRP A 344 -25.18 21.17 1.53
C TRP A 344 -24.86 22.68 1.53
N SER A 345 -25.64 23.53 0.86
CA SER A 345 -25.44 24.97 0.76
C SER A 345 -25.94 25.80 1.94
N GLU A 346 -26.64 25.21 2.93
CA GLU A 346 -27.30 25.98 4.01
C GLU A 346 -26.65 25.88 5.40
N LEU A 347 -25.56 25.12 5.58
CA LEU A 347 -24.77 25.12 6.82
C LEU A 347 -23.87 26.37 6.87
N LYS A 348 -24.44 27.50 7.28
CA LYS A 348 -23.66 28.64 7.78
C LYS A 348 -23.29 28.36 9.24
N ASN A 349 -22.03 28.03 9.49
CA ASN A 349 -21.46 28.08 10.84
C ASN A 349 -21.52 29.54 11.33
N GLU A 350 -22.34 29.82 12.33
CA GLU A 350 -22.35 31.11 13.02
C GLU A 350 -21.11 31.21 13.92
N LEU A 351 -20.10 31.94 13.43
CA LEU A 351 -18.99 32.40 14.27
C LEU A 351 -19.50 33.51 15.19
N LYS A 352 -19.33 33.35 16.51
CA LYS A 352 -19.63 34.41 17.49
C LYS A 352 -18.46 35.39 17.57
N PHE A 353 -18.76 36.67 17.42
CA PHE A 353 -17.81 37.77 17.51
C PHE A 353 -18.04 38.58 18.80
N ASP A 354 -16.98 39.11 19.38
CA ASP A 354 -17.07 40.11 20.45
C ASP A 354 -17.52 41.49 19.92
N TYR A 355 -17.75 42.46 20.83
CA TYR A 355 -18.18 43.82 20.49
C TYR A 355 -17.17 44.60 19.61
N ASN A 356 -15.95 44.07 19.42
CA ASN A 356 -14.92 44.63 18.56
C ASN A 356 -14.73 43.82 17.26
N GLY A 357 -15.51 42.76 17.03
CA GLY A 357 -15.46 41.93 15.83
C GLY A 357 -14.40 40.82 15.85
N ASN A 358 -13.87 40.43 17.01
CA ASN A 358 -12.96 39.29 17.13
C ASN A 358 -13.71 37.99 17.41
N ILE A 359 -13.24 36.88 16.85
CA ILE A 359 -13.77 35.53 17.14
C ILE A 359 -13.45 35.19 18.60
N ILE A 360 -14.46 34.77 19.37
CA ILE A 360 -14.27 34.35 20.76
C ILE A 360 -13.81 32.89 20.75
N GLU A 361 -12.51 32.64 20.95
CA GLU A 361 -11.99 31.30 21.27
C GLU A 361 -12.21 31.00 22.77
N GLU A 362 -12.95 29.94 23.09
CA GLU A 362 -12.87 29.33 24.42
C GLU A 362 -11.50 28.63 24.55
N SER A 363 -10.63 29.22 25.37
CA SER A 363 -9.30 28.69 25.67
C SER A 363 -9.38 27.32 26.34
N THR A 364 -9.18 26.26 25.56
CA THR A 364 -8.66 24.97 26.04
C THR A 364 -7.42 24.65 25.22
N LEU A 365 -6.28 24.51 25.91
CA LEU A 365 -4.99 24.22 25.30
C LEU A 365 -5.07 22.93 24.47
N ASN A 366 -4.98 23.08 23.16
CA ASN A 366 -5.10 22.01 22.20
C ASN A 366 -3.71 21.38 21.98
N THR A 367 -3.61 20.06 22.15
CA THR A 367 -2.36 19.28 22.03
C THR A 367 -1.74 19.30 20.62
N ASN A 368 -2.40 19.93 19.66
CA ASN A 368 -1.95 20.07 18.28
C ASN A 368 -0.86 21.15 18.09
N ASP A 369 -0.76 22.14 18.99
CA ASP A 369 0.22 23.23 18.85
C ASP A 369 1.66 22.78 19.11
N LEU A 370 1.86 21.75 19.93
CA LEU A 370 3.19 21.23 20.25
C LEU A 370 3.85 20.49 19.08
N PHE A 371 3.02 19.97 18.15
CA PHE A 371 3.51 19.29 16.95
C PHE A 371 4.03 20.28 15.91
N LEU A 372 3.46 21.50 15.87
CA LEU A 372 3.81 22.56 14.92
C LEU A 372 5.08 23.33 15.33
N GLU A 373 5.30 23.56 16.63
CA GLU A 373 6.51 24.27 17.08
C GLU A 373 7.79 23.43 16.91
N THR A 374 7.72 22.11 17.11
CA THR A 374 8.88 21.22 16.95
C THR A 374 9.33 21.09 15.49
N TYR A 375 8.45 21.40 14.52
CA TYR A 375 8.74 21.30 13.08
C TYR A 375 9.31 22.61 12.49
N ARG A 376 9.00 23.76 13.10
CA ARG A 376 9.49 25.09 12.68
C ARG A 376 11.01 25.21 12.74
N ASP A 377 11.63 24.53 13.70
CA ASP A 377 13.07 24.60 13.94
C ASP A 377 13.89 23.73 12.98
N ILE A 378 13.26 22.82 12.22
CA ILE A 378 13.99 21.85 11.38
C ILE A 378 14.32 22.40 9.98
N TYR A 379 13.52 23.31 9.40
CA TYR A 379 13.59 23.57 7.95
C TYR A 379 13.71 25.02 7.44
N GLY A 380 13.64 26.05 8.30
CA GLY A 380 13.93 27.44 7.90
C GLY A 380 12.96 28.07 6.88
N TYR A 381 12.80 29.40 6.92
CA TYR A 381 11.94 30.14 5.97
C TYR A 381 12.51 30.14 4.54
N PRO A 382 11.67 29.99 3.50
CA PRO A 382 11.79 30.82 2.32
C PRO A 382 10.97 32.11 2.55
N SER A 383 11.62 33.27 2.48
CA SER A 383 10.95 34.56 2.58
C SER A 383 10.01 34.77 1.39
N LEU A 384 8.71 34.94 1.65
CA LEU A 384 7.75 35.42 0.65
C LEU A 384 6.99 36.60 1.25
N GLU A 385 7.22 37.80 0.70
CA GLU A 385 6.49 39.01 1.06
C GLU A 385 5.00 38.90 0.67
N PRO A 386 4.06 39.44 1.48
CA PRO A 386 2.64 39.34 1.21
C PRO A 386 2.18 40.33 0.12
N ILE A 387 1.77 39.81 -1.03
CA ILE A 387 1.01 40.58 -2.03
C ILE A 387 -0.43 40.75 -1.53
N LYS A 388 -0.75 41.95 -1.03
CA LYS A 388 -2.15 42.35 -0.75
C LYS A 388 -2.88 42.68 -2.06
N LYS A 389 -3.88 41.87 -2.44
CA LYS A 389 -4.97 42.33 -3.33
C LYS A 389 -6.33 41.88 -2.80
N LYS A 390 -7.14 42.88 -2.41
CA LYS A 390 -8.58 42.76 -2.16
C LYS A 390 -9.29 42.55 -3.49
N ILE A 391 -10.14 41.53 -3.59
CA ILE A 391 -11.14 41.42 -4.65
C ILE A 391 -12.49 41.16 -4.01
N CYS A 392 -13.42 42.09 -4.17
CA CYS A 392 -14.83 41.95 -3.85
C CYS A 392 -15.58 41.36 -5.05
N TYR A 393 -16.55 40.48 -4.81
CA TYR A 393 -17.61 40.20 -5.77
C TYR A 393 -19.01 40.46 -5.18
N LYS A 394 -19.80 41.19 -5.97
CA LYS A 394 -21.22 41.50 -5.76
C LYS A 394 -22.10 40.34 -6.22
N THR A 395 -23.22 40.18 -5.54
CA THR A 395 -24.30 39.21 -5.80
C THR A 395 -25.22 39.64 -6.96
N LYS A 396 -25.74 38.65 -7.70
CA LYS A 396 -27.17 38.40 -8.03
C LYS A 396 -27.30 37.46 -9.23
N ASP A 397 -28.14 36.43 -9.11
CA ASP A 397 -29.33 36.28 -9.95
C ASP A 397 -30.27 35.19 -9.38
N LYS A 398 -31.59 35.40 -9.52
CA LYS A 398 -32.71 34.56 -9.06
C LYS A 398 -33.45 33.96 -10.26
N PHE A 399 -34.08 32.79 -10.09
CA PHE A 399 -35.37 32.26 -10.65
C PHE A 399 -35.32 30.70 -10.66
N ASN A 400 -36.36 29.86 -10.50
CA ASN A 400 -37.83 29.96 -10.36
C ASN A 400 -38.38 28.66 -9.70
N LEU A 401 -39.55 28.74 -9.02
CA LEU A 401 -40.26 27.68 -8.27
C LEU A 401 -41.10 26.71 -9.15
N TYR A 402 -41.19 25.41 -8.80
CA TYR A 402 -42.30 24.52 -9.21
C TYR A 402 -42.74 23.47 -8.15
N LYS A 403 -44.07 23.53 -7.86
CA LYS A 403 -45.12 22.63 -7.32
C LYS A 403 -44.83 21.35 -6.47
N LYS A 404 -45.56 21.26 -5.34
CA LYS A 404 -45.73 20.08 -4.44
C LYS A 404 -46.42 18.89 -5.12
N ILE A 405 -45.92 17.68 -4.85
CA ILE A 405 -46.54 16.38 -5.19
C ILE A 405 -47.37 15.90 -3.99
N ARG A 406 -48.46 15.16 -4.22
CA ARG A 406 -49.36 14.59 -3.18
C ARG A 406 -48.88 13.21 -2.73
N ASN A 407 -49.19 12.84 -1.49
CA ASN A 407 -48.67 11.65 -0.81
C ASN A 407 -49.37 10.35 -1.28
N TYR A 408 -48.58 9.49 -1.91
CA TYR A 408 -48.87 8.08 -2.16
C TYR A 408 -47.66 7.27 -1.66
N ASP A 409 -47.85 5.99 -1.36
CA ASP A 409 -46.72 5.11 -1.07
C ASP A 409 -46.01 4.61 -2.35
N ASP A 410 -44.95 3.82 -2.17
CA ASP A 410 -44.10 3.29 -3.24
C ASP A 410 -44.84 2.36 -4.24
N TYR A 411 -46.12 2.04 -3.97
CA TYR A 411 -47.00 1.26 -4.85
C TYR A 411 -48.20 2.06 -5.40
N GLY A 412 -48.35 3.33 -5.00
CA GLY A 412 -49.33 4.27 -5.56
C GLY A 412 -50.67 4.34 -4.82
N GLU A 413 -50.78 3.84 -3.59
CA GLU A 413 -51.99 4.00 -2.76
C GLU A 413 -51.89 5.19 -1.79
N TYR A 414 -53.04 5.80 -1.48
CA TYR A 414 -53.12 7.00 -0.63
C TYR A 414 -53.09 6.61 0.85
N ILE A 415 -52.16 7.18 1.62
CA ILE A 415 -52.00 6.90 3.07
C ILE A 415 -52.52 8.08 3.92
N ASP A 416 -53.39 7.77 4.88
CA ASP A 416 -53.90 8.69 5.89
C ASP A 416 -53.17 8.50 7.24
N LYS A 417 -52.33 9.48 7.60
CA LYS A 417 -51.40 9.41 8.75
C LYS A 417 -52.10 9.53 10.11
N GLU A 418 -53.36 9.93 10.19
CA GLU A 418 -54.04 10.17 11.48
C GLU A 418 -54.39 8.88 12.25
N LYS A 419 -54.30 7.70 11.62
CA LYS A 419 -54.70 6.42 12.23
C LYS A 419 -53.61 5.70 13.05
N PHE A 420 -52.38 6.23 13.12
CA PHE A 420 -51.22 5.52 13.70
C PHE A 420 -50.63 6.17 14.97
N VAL A 421 -51.46 6.63 15.91
CA VAL A 421 -50.98 7.12 17.22
C VAL A 421 -51.09 6.01 18.28
N VAL A 422 -49.95 5.45 18.70
CA VAL A 422 -49.88 4.47 19.80
C VAL A 422 -49.63 5.20 21.14
N LYS A 423 -50.44 4.90 22.16
CA LYS A 423 -50.32 5.42 23.54
C LYS A 423 -49.07 4.86 24.23
N ILE A 424 -48.25 5.74 24.80
CA ILE A 424 -47.08 5.41 25.63
C ILE A 424 -47.52 5.28 27.10
N GLU A 425 -47.35 4.09 27.70
CA GLU A 425 -47.43 3.90 29.15
C GLU A 425 -46.09 4.27 29.81
N ARG A 426 -46.15 4.94 30.97
CA ARG A 426 -44.99 5.41 31.74
C ARG A 426 -44.23 4.23 32.37
N ASN A 427 -43.01 3.98 31.93
CA ASN A 427 -42.04 3.16 32.67
C ASN A 427 -41.24 4.01 33.67
N GLU A 428 -41.09 3.49 34.88
CA GLU A 428 -40.29 4.08 35.96
C GLU A 428 -38.81 4.24 35.55
N ARG A 429 -38.21 5.37 35.92
CA ARG A 429 -36.80 5.69 35.63
C ARG A 429 -35.87 4.78 36.44
N ILE A 430 -35.26 3.80 35.78
CA ILE A 430 -34.04 3.16 36.28
C ILE A 430 -32.88 4.13 35.97
N LEU A 431 -32.36 4.80 37.00
CA LEU A 431 -31.09 5.54 36.87
C LEU A 431 -29.97 4.50 36.71
N GLU A 432 -29.34 4.43 35.52
CA GLU A 432 -28.10 3.65 35.38
C GLU A 432 -27.05 4.21 36.37
N PRO A 433 -26.27 3.35 37.05
CA PRO A 433 -25.26 3.81 37.98
C PRO A 433 -24.22 4.67 37.26
N VAL A 434 -23.89 5.84 37.82
CA VAL A 434 -22.79 6.70 37.35
C VAL A 434 -21.49 5.89 37.43
N THR A 435 -20.99 5.45 36.28
CA THR A 435 -19.68 4.80 36.20
C THR A 435 -18.58 5.85 36.35
N THR A 436 -17.88 5.81 37.49
CA THR A 436 -16.66 6.58 37.68
C THR A 436 -15.51 5.83 37.00
N VAL A 437 -14.91 6.43 35.97
CA VAL A 437 -13.74 5.86 35.30
C VAL A 437 -12.51 6.61 35.79
N LYS A 438 -11.57 5.89 36.40
CA LYS A 438 -10.24 6.43 36.69
C LYS A 438 -9.46 6.49 35.38
N VAL A 439 -9.14 7.69 34.92
CA VAL A 439 -8.36 7.93 33.70
C VAL A 439 -6.98 8.41 34.11
N TYR A 440 -5.94 7.78 33.57
CA TYR A 440 -4.57 8.25 33.77
C TYR A 440 -4.26 9.36 32.76
N SER A 441 -3.73 10.48 33.24
CA SER A 441 -3.23 11.57 32.41
C SER A 441 -1.74 11.77 32.66
N GLU A 442 -1.00 12.11 31.60
CA GLU A 442 0.42 12.44 31.68
C GLU A 442 0.64 13.80 31.04
N THR A 443 1.28 14.68 31.81
CA THR A 443 1.71 15.99 31.33
C THR A 443 3.20 15.96 31.07
N LYS A 444 3.64 16.72 30.07
CA LYS A 444 5.06 16.87 29.74
C LYS A 444 5.48 18.33 29.77
N LYS A 445 6.64 18.61 30.34
CA LYS A 445 7.23 19.95 30.46
C LYS A 445 8.58 19.98 29.78
N LEU A 446 8.78 20.91 28.84
CA LEU A 446 10.07 21.07 28.17
C LEU A 446 11.16 21.46 29.17
N ILE A 447 12.28 20.75 29.15
CA ILE A 447 13.45 21.00 30.01
C ILE A 447 14.57 21.67 29.20
N LYS A 448 14.92 21.10 28.04
CA LYS A 448 16.02 21.55 27.17
C LYS A 448 15.86 20.95 25.77
N SER A 449 16.66 21.41 24.82
CA SER A 449 16.59 21.03 23.39
C SER A 449 17.82 20.30 22.86
N ASP A 450 18.94 20.30 23.61
CA ASP A 450 20.18 19.70 23.15
C ASP A 450 20.52 18.40 23.90
N PHE A 451 20.82 17.37 23.11
CA PHE A 451 21.27 16.07 23.60
C PHE A 451 22.69 15.77 23.12
N ILE A 452 23.59 15.53 24.08
CA ILE A 452 24.97 15.12 23.80
C ILE A 452 25.12 13.66 24.25
N PRO A 453 25.23 12.69 23.33
CA PRO A 453 25.32 11.28 23.68
C PRO A 453 26.63 10.96 24.41
N LYS A 454 26.52 10.42 25.62
CA LYS A 454 27.58 9.72 26.36
C LYS A 454 27.45 8.19 26.27
N CYS A 455 26.30 7.74 25.76
CA CYS A 455 25.97 6.35 25.58
C CYS A 455 26.49 5.78 24.25
N LYS A 456 26.52 4.45 24.16
CA LYS A 456 26.86 3.75 22.93
C LYS A 456 25.67 3.81 21.97
N MET A 457 25.88 4.23 20.72
CA MET A 457 24.84 4.26 19.70
C MET A 457 25.19 3.34 18.54
N GLN A 458 24.24 2.49 18.12
CA GLN A 458 24.41 1.55 17.02
C GLN A 458 23.18 1.54 16.10
N ILE A 459 23.40 1.23 14.83
CA ILE A 459 22.32 0.90 13.89
C ILE A 459 22.34 -0.61 13.70
N PHE A 460 21.17 -1.24 13.68
CA PHE A 460 21.01 -2.64 13.33
C PHE A 460 19.80 -2.81 12.39
N ASN A 461 20.05 -3.07 11.11
CA ASN A 461 19.01 -3.03 10.09
C ASN A 461 18.03 -4.22 10.20
N LEU A 462 16.80 -3.97 10.65
CA LEU A 462 15.65 -4.90 10.59
C LEU A 462 14.49 -4.34 9.76
N GLN A 463 14.80 -3.51 8.75
CA GLN A 463 13.78 -3.04 7.81
C GLN A 463 13.11 -4.22 7.11
N GLY A 464 11.80 -4.09 6.87
CA GLY A 464 10.98 -5.13 6.25
C GLY A 464 11.09 -5.20 4.73
N SER A 465 12.11 -4.63 4.09
CA SER A 465 12.28 -4.56 2.63
C SER A 465 13.25 -5.63 2.08
N SER A 466 13.29 -5.86 0.77
CA SER A 466 14.34 -6.70 0.16
C SER A 466 15.73 -6.03 0.22
N ASP A 467 16.81 -6.81 0.16
CA ASP A 467 18.11 -6.24 -0.22
C ASP A 467 18.23 -6.06 -1.74
N LEU A 468 19.28 -5.33 -2.15
CA LEU A 468 19.57 -5.03 -3.56
C LEU A 468 19.64 -6.29 -4.45
N LYS A 469 20.22 -7.39 -3.94
CA LYS A 469 20.36 -8.62 -4.73
C LYS A 469 19.00 -9.24 -4.98
N ASN A 470 18.15 -9.28 -3.97
CA ASN A 470 16.85 -9.91 -4.14
C ASN A 470 15.87 -9.03 -4.89
N ILE A 471 15.87 -7.71 -4.69
CA ILE A 471 14.97 -6.86 -5.49
C ILE A 471 15.31 -6.99 -6.98
N LYS A 472 16.59 -7.15 -7.33
CA LYS A 472 16.99 -7.51 -8.69
C LYS A 472 16.39 -8.84 -9.14
N VAL A 473 16.46 -9.90 -8.31
CA VAL A 473 15.83 -11.20 -8.63
C VAL A 473 14.32 -11.08 -8.83
N ILE A 474 13.63 -10.34 -7.95
CA ILE A 474 12.20 -10.06 -8.06
C ILE A 474 11.89 -9.40 -9.41
N LEU A 475 12.60 -8.31 -9.71
CA LEU A 475 12.38 -7.51 -10.93
C LEU A 475 12.73 -8.28 -12.21
N GLN A 476 13.71 -9.18 -12.16
CA GLN A 476 14.04 -10.08 -13.27
C GLN A 476 12.94 -11.13 -13.49
N ASN A 477 12.43 -11.74 -12.42
CA ASN A 477 11.40 -12.78 -12.50
C ASN A 477 10.05 -12.23 -12.98
N ILE A 478 9.73 -10.99 -12.63
CA ILE A 478 8.49 -10.32 -13.05
C ILE A 478 8.51 -9.99 -14.56
N ASP A 479 9.70 -9.89 -15.17
CA ASP A 479 9.92 -9.53 -16.58
C ASP A 479 9.07 -8.34 -17.04
N SER A 480 9.06 -7.28 -16.22
CA SER A 480 8.24 -6.09 -16.50
C SER A 480 8.72 -5.36 -17.74
N LYS A 481 7.80 -4.88 -18.59
CA LYS A 481 8.17 -4.12 -19.79
C LYS A 481 8.81 -2.77 -19.46
N LYS A 482 8.49 -2.19 -18.30
CA LYS A 482 9.05 -0.94 -17.78
C LYS A 482 9.18 -1.02 -16.27
N ILE A 483 10.33 -0.63 -15.74
CA ILE A 483 10.53 -0.49 -14.29
C ILE A 483 10.73 0.97 -13.96
N LEU A 484 9.94 1.45 -13.00
CA LEU A 484 10.06 2.80 -12.49
C LEU A 484 10.57 2.78 -11.05
N LEU A 485 11.70 3.43 -10.82
CA LEU A 485 12.33 3.57 -9.52
C LEU A 485 11.97 4.94 -8.94
N VAL A 486 11.19 4.96 -7.87
CA VAL A 486 10.87 6.16 -7.10
C VAL A 486 12.07 6.53 -6.22
N GLU A 487 12.51 7.79 -6.35
CA GLU A 487 13.74 8.29 -5.74
C GLU A 487 13.56 8.63 -4.25
N ASP A 488 14.01 7.74 -3.36
CA ASP A 488 14.12 8.03 -1.91
C ASP A 488 15.43 8.77 -1.61
N SER A 489 16.43 8.58 -2.46
CA SER A 489 17.72 9.27 -2.41
C SER A 489 18.32 9.25 -3.79
N LEU A 490 18.80 10.40 -4.26
CA LEU A 490 19.46 10.53 -5.56
C LEU A 490 20.63 9.54 -5.71
N VAL A 491 21.37 9.29 -4.62
CA VAL A 491 22.51 8.36 -4.61
C VAL A 491 22.02 6.93 -4.79
N ASN A 492 21.02 6.51 -4.01
CA ASN A 492 20.46 5.16 -4.09
C ASN A 492 19.79 4.92 -5.45
N ALA A 493 19.03 5.89 -5.95
CA ALA A 493 18.35 5.77 -7.24
C ALA A 493 19.34 5.60 -8.40
N LYS A 494 20.39 6.43 -8.46
CA LYS A 494 21.45 6.31 -9.48
C LYS A 494 22.19 5.00 -9.39
N PHE A 495 22.52 4.55 -8.18
CA PHE A 495 23.20 3.29 -7.96
C PHE A 495 22.34 2.10 -8.39
N MET A 496 21.09 2.03 -7.91
CA MET A 496 20.15 0.96 -8.25
C MET A 496 19.85 0.93 -9.74
N TYR A 497 19.65 2.09 -10.37
CA TYR A 497 19.49 2.21 -11.83
C TYR A 497 20.66 1.58 -12.57
N SER A 498 21.89 1.97 -12.23
CA SER A 498 23.11 1.45 -12.84
C SER A 498 23.25 -0.06 -12.63
N TYR A 499 22.92 -0.54 -11.43
CA TYR A 499 22.97 -1.95 -11.07
C TYR A 499 21.95 -2.81 -11.84
N LEU A 500 20.75 -2.27 -12.09
CA LEU A 500 19.66 -2.96 -12.79
C LEU A 500 19.77 -2.92 -14.31
N LEU A 501 20.41 -1.89 -14.91
CA LEU A 501 20.57 -1.78 -16.37
C LEU A 501 21.22 -3.02 -17.00
N CYS A 502 22.08 -3.72 -16.27
CA CYS A 502 22.73 -4.95 -16.73
C CYS A 502 21.82 -6.19 -16.73
N ALA A 503 20.64 -6.08 -16.12
CA ALA A 503 19.83 -7.21 -15.68
C ALA A 503 18.36 -7.12 -16.10
N VAL A 504 17.84 -5.91 -16.25
CA VAL A 504 16.44 -5.66 -16.60
C VAL A 504 16.36 -4.53 -17.63
N LYS A 505 15.44 -4.68 -18.59
CA LYS A 505 15.24 -3.71 -19.67
C LYS A 505 14.34 -2.57 -19.19
N ASN A 506 14.53 -1.38 -19.77
CA ASN A 506 13.65 -0.21 -19.60
C ASN A 506 13.45 0.22 -18.13
N VAL A 507 14.54 0.35 -17.38
CA VAL A 507 14.53 0.98 -16.05
C VAL A 507 14.55 2.50 -16.20
N GLN A 508 13.78 3.21 -15.39
CA GLN A 508 13.74 4.67 -15.32
C GLN A 508 13.71 5.13 -13.85
N ILE A 509 14.25 6.30 -13.56
CA ILE A 509 14.16 6.94 -12.24
C ILE A 509 13.04 7.99 -12.31
N CYS A 510 12.16 8.00 -11.31
CA CYS A 510 11.09 8.98 -11.14
C CYS A 510 11.46 10.05 -10.13
N ASN A 511 11.73 11.26 -10.64
CA ASN A 511 11.88 12.49 -9.87
C ASN A 511 11.02 13.64 -10.41
N SER A 512 10.28 13.39 -11.50
CA SER A 512 9.34 14.31 -12.15
C SER A 512 8.25 13.50 -12.85
N LEU A 513 7.31 14.18 -13.52
CA LEU A 513 6.32 13.55 -14.38
C LEU A 513 6.98 12.67 -15.45
N ILE A 514 6.58 11.40 -15.52
CA ILE A 514 7.05 10.42 -16.50
C ILE A 514 5.88 9.85 -17.28
N ASN A 515 6.05 9.77 -18.61
CA ASN A 515 5.11 9.12 -19.50
C ASN A 515 5.47 7.63 -19.70
N LEU A 516 4.62 6.75 -19.20
CA LEU A 516 4.76 5.30 -19.23
C LEU A 516 3.88 4.64 -20.31
N SER A 517 3.18 5.43 -21.13
CA SER A 517 2.30 4.94 -22.19
C SER A 517 3.01 4.01 -23.18
N SER A 518 2.29 3.04 -23.74
CA SER A 518 2.80 2.19 -24.81
C SER A 518 2.89 2.96 -26.13
N SER A 519 3.92 2.71 -26.93
CA SER A 519 3.98 3.21 -28.32
C SER A 519 3.09 2.39 -29.27
N LYS A 520 2.69 1.17 -28.87
CA LYS A 520 1.89 0.25 -29.68
C LYS A 520 0.40 0.42 -29.38
N ASN A 521 -0.40 0.60 -30.43
CA ASN A 521 -1.85 0.56 -30.33
C ASN A 521 -2.34 -0.89 -30.17
N ILE A 522 -2.98 -1.19 -29.05
CA ILE A 522 -3.67 -2.46 -28.83
C ILE A 522 -5.14 -2.26 -29.21
N ASN A 523 -5.66 -3.13 -30.07
CA ASN A 523 -7.09 -3.21 -30.42
C ASN A 523 -7.54 -4.64 -30.13
N ILE A 524 -8.60 -4.79 -29.34
CA ILE A 524 -9.25 -6.08 -29.09
C ILE A 524 -10.24 -6.29 -30.24
N LEU A 525 -10.19 -7.45 -30.89
CA LEU A 525 -11.12 -7.82 -31.96
C LEU A 525 -11.91 -9.04 -31.49
N ASN A 526 -13.24 -8.97 -31.57
CA ASN A 526 -14.09 -10.12 -31.32
C ASN A 526 -14.11 -11.04 -32.54
N VAL A 527 -13.82 -12.32 -32.31
CA VAL A 527 -13.73 -13.40 -33.32
C VAL A 527 -14.78 -14.51 -33.09
N SER A 528 -15.81 -14.26 -32.28
CA SER A 528 -16.85 -15.26 -31.92
C SER A 528 -17.53 -15.89 -33.15
N ASP A 529 -17.87 -15.07 -34.13
CA ASP A 529 -18.58 -15.51 -35.35
C ASP A 529 -17.68 -16.39 -36.24
N ILE A 530 -16.36 -16.22 -36.10
CA ILE A 530 -15.35 -17.01 -36.80
C ILE A 530 -15.12 -18.35 -36.09
N MET A 531 -15.01 -18.35 -34.75
CA MET A 531 -14.76 -19.55 -33.95
C MET A 531 -15.86 -20.61 -34.12
N ASN A 532 -17.14 -20.19 -34.09
CA ASN A 532 -18.28 -21.11 -34.21
C ASN A 532 -18.37 -21.78 -35.59
N ASN A 533 -17.95 -21.09 -36.65
CA ASN A 533 -17.91 -21.64 -38.00
C ASN A 533 -16.68 -22.53 -38.23
N MET A 534 -15.60 -22.29 -37.51
CA MET A 534 -14.34 -22.99 -37.72
C MET A 534 -14.18 -24.29 -36.91
N GLU A 535 -14.90 -24.55 -35.81
CA GLU A 535 -14.67 -25.78 -35.02
C GLU A 535 -14.66 -27.11 -35.83
N ASN A 536 -15.39 -27.17 -36.95
CA ASN A 536 -15.49 -28.34 -37.82
C ASN A 536 -14.52 -28.36 -39.01
N GLU A 537 -13.83 -27.26 -39.32
CA GLU A 537 -13.09 -27.08 -40.58
C GLU A 537 -11.56 -27.20 -40.44
N GLY A 538 -11.10 -27.66 -39.27
CA GLY A 538 -9.71 -27.52 -38.85
C GLY A 538 -8.85 -28.68 -39.22
N VAL A 539 -7.62 -28.39 -39.64
CA VAL A 539 -6.64 -29.44 -39.77
C VAL A 539 -6.23 -29.87 -38.37
N LYS A 540 -6.52 -31.12 -38.04
CA LYS A 540 -6.09 -31.71 -36.78
C LYS A 540 -4.58 -31.89 -36.82
N VAL A 541 -3.89 -31.19 -35.93
CA VAL A 541 -2.45 -31.31 -35.71
C VAL A 541 -2.27 -31.81 -34.28
N TYR A 542 -2.01 -33.12 -34.14
CA TYR A 542 -1.96 -33.82 -32.84
C TYR A 542 -3.29 -33.70 -32.06
N ASN A 543 -3.24 -33.12 -30.86
CA ASN A 543 -4.40 -32.86 -29.99
C ASN A 543 -5.03 -31.47 -30.22
N SER A 544 -4.50 -30.69 -31.17
CA SER A 544 -4.97 -29.34 -31.48
C SER A 544 -5.56 -29.28 -32.89
N LYS A 545 -6.38 -28.27 -33.16
CA LYS A 545 -6.86 -27.95 -34.52
C LYS A 545 -6.23 -26.63 -34.96
N MET A 546 -5.72 -26.59 -36.18
CA MET A 546 -5.11 -25.40 -36.78
C MET A 546 -5.94 -24.91 -37.95
N PHE A 547 -6.04 -23.58 -38.06
CA PHE A 547 -6.84 -22.89 -39.06
C PHE A 547 -6.13 -21.63 -39.51
N ARG A 548 -6.32 -21.25 -40.77
CA ARG A 548 -5.95 -19.93 -41.27
C ARG A 548 -7.22 -19.28 -41.81
N PHE A 549 -7.42 -18.01 -41.51
CA PHE A 549 -8.55 -17.26 -42.01
C PHE A 549 -8.11 -15.87 -42.48
N LYS A 550 -8.85 -15.31 -43.43
CA LYS A 550 -8.77 -13.90 -43.82
C LYS A 550 -10.08 -13.23 -43.42
N GLY A 551 -9.96 -12.09 -42.74
CA GLY A 551 -11.09 -11.30 -42.31
C GLY A 551 -10.88 -9.82 -42.60
N PHE A 552 -11.97 -9.07 -42.70
CA PHE A 552 -11.93 -7.61 -42.67
C PHE A 552 -12.46 -7.13 -41.34
N ARG A 553 -11.90 -6.02 -40.88
CA ARG A 553 -12.36 -5.37 -39.65
C ARG A 553 -13.61 -4.56 -39.96
N GLU A 554 -14.68 -4.82 -39.22
CA GLU A 554 -15.88 -3.97 -39.16
C GLU A 554 -16.07 -3.59 -37.69
N ASP A 555 -15.68 -2.36 -37.34
CA ASP A 555 -15.60 -1.85 -35.97
C ASP A 555 -14.74 -2.73 -35.03
N ASP A 556 -15.33 -3.30 -33.99
CA ASP A 556 -14.68 -4.19 -33.02
C ASP A 556 -14.87 -5.67 -33.34
N LYS A 557 -15.47 -5.98 -34.50
CA LYS A 557 -15.68 -7.34 -34.99
C LYS A 557 -14.74 -7.62 -36.16
N LEU A 558 -14.14 -8.81 -36.14
CA LEU A 558 -13.44 -9.34 -37.29
C LEU A 558 -14.44 -10.17 -38.11
N LYS A 559 -14.90 -9.63 -39.24
CA LYS A 559 -15.78 -10.36 -40.15
C LYS A 559 -14.98 -11.21 -41.12
N TYR A 560 -15.49 -12.40 -41.34
CA TYR A 560 -14.91 -13.40 -42.21
C TYR A 560 -15.10 -13.05 -43.70
N ILE A 561 -14.03 -13.08 -44.51
CA ILE A 561 -14.12 -12.78 -45.95
C ILE A 561 -14.38 -14.06 -46.75
N GLU A 562 -13.65 -15.16 -46.49
CA GLU A 562 -13.66 -16.36 -47.33
C GLU A 562 -13.31 -17.64 -46.56
N ARG A 563 -13.83 -18.78 -47.05
CA ARG A 563 -13.58 -20.16 -46.59
C ARG A 563 -12.09 -20.39 -46.26
N PRO A 564 -11.73 -21.19 -45.23
CA PRO A 564 -10.32 -21.49 -44.99
C PRO A 564 -9.85 -22.28 -46.23
N ASP A 565 -8.83 -21.78 -46.94
CA ASP A 565 -8.19 -22.60 -47.97
C ASP A 565 -7.81 -23.93 -47.33
N LYS A 566 -8.07 -25.05 -48.02
CA LYS A 566 -7.63 -26.37 -47.55
C LYS A 566 -6.13 -26.29 -47.32
N ILE A 567 -5.72 -26.23 -46.05
CA ILE A 567 -4.32 -26.30 -45.65
C ILE A 567 -3.83 -27.66 -46.16
N THR A 568 -3.15 -27.66 -47.30
CA THR A 568 -2.63 -28.88 -47.90
C THR A 568 -1.19 -28.99 -47.46
N VAL A 569 -0.93 -30.09 -46.74
CA VAL A 569 0.33 -30.73 -46.39
C VAL A 569 1.60 -29.94 -46.72
N CYS A 570 2.28 -29.52 -45.65
CA CYS A 570 3.68 -29.11 -45.56
C CYS A 570 4.52 -29.45 -46.81
N ASP A 571 5.18 -28.46 -47.42
CA ASP A 571 6.18 -28.74 -48.47
C ASP A 571 7.35 -29.51 -47.82
N PHE A 572 7.32 -30.83 -47.97
CA PHE A 572 8.29 -31.74 -47.36
C PHE A 572 9.73 -31.45 -47.79
N ASN A 573 9.92 -30.89 -49.00
CA ASN A 573 11.24 -30.51 -49.47
C ASN A 573 11.74 -29.25 -48.73
N ASN A 574 10.86 -28.29 -48.45
CA ASN A 574 11.18 -27.11 -47.66
C ASN A 574 11.39 -27.45 -46.18
N LEU A 575 10.53 -28.29 -45.59
CA LEU A 575 10.69 -28.77 -44.20
C LEU A 575 12.03 -29.48 -44.01
N THR A 576 12.40 -30.36 -44.95
CA THR A 576 13.69 -31.06 -44.90
C THR A 576 14.86 -30.08 -44.95
N LYS A 577 14.80 -29.06 -45.82
CA LYS A 577 15.84 -28.01 -45.88
C LYS A 577 15.92 -27.20 -44.58
N LYS A 578 14.77 -26.80 -44.03
CA LYS A 578 14.70 -26.03 -42.78
C LYS A 578 15.25 -26.83 -41.61
N LEU A 579 14.85 -28.10 -41.45
CA LEU A 579 15.39 -28.98 -40.41
C LEU A 579 16.92 -29.09 -40.54
N MET A 580 17.44 -29.33 -41.75
CA MET A 580 18.89 -29.44 -41.98
C MET A 580 19.66 -28.11 -41.84
N SER A 581 18.99 -26.96 -41.91
CA SER A 581 19.61 -25.64 -41.73
C SER A 581 19.74 -25.19 -40.28
N VAL A 582 19.10 -25.93 -39.36
CA VAL A 582 19.12 -25.62 -37.95
C VAL A 582 20.46 -26.04 -37.37
N ASN A 583 21.07 -25.19 -36.53
CA ASN A 583 22.37 -25.44 -35.92
C ASN A 583 22.29 -26.47 -34.76
N LEU A 584 21.73 -27.64 -35.05
CA LEU A 584 21.53 -28.76 -34.14
C LEU A 584 22.05 -30.05 -34.81
N LYS A 585 22.51 -31.01 -34.00
CA LYS A 585 22.93 -32.33 -34.50
C LYS A 585 21.68 -33.09 -35.00
N ILE A 586 21.64 -33.48 -36.27
CA ILE A 586 20.52 -34.21 -36.87
C ILE A 586 21.02 -35.47 -37.57
N GLU A 587 20.48 -36.62 -37.18
CA GLU A 587 20.72 -37.91 -37.82
C GLU A 587 19.52 -38.26 -38.72
N LYS A 588 19.76 -38.39 -40.03
CA LYS A 588 18.73 -38.71 -41.02
C LYS A 588 18.79 -40.20 -41.40
N ASN A 589 17.66 -40.88 -41.28
CA ASN A 589 17.48 -42.23 -41.80
C ASN A 589 16.15 -42.33 -42.58
N LYS A 590 16.23 -42.38 -43.91
CA LYS A 590 15.08 -42.32 -44.82
C LYS A 590 14.19 -41.09 -44.53
N ASN A 591 12.99 -41.34 -44.01
CA ASN A 591 11.99 -40.31 -43.67
C ASN A 591 11.97 -39.98 -42.18
N VAL A 592 12.99 -40.40 -41.42
CA VAL A 592 13.12 -40.14 -39.99
C VAL A 592 14.31 -39.23 -39.75
N TYR A 593 14.09 -38.16 -38.99
CA TYR A 593 15.12 -37.24 -38.51
C TYR A 593 15.17 -37.33 -36.99
N VAL A 594 16.35 -37.63 -36.43
CA VAL A 594 16.58 -37.63 -34.99
C VAL A 594 17.43 -36.42 -34.65
N VAL A 595 16.87 -35.49 -33.89
CA VAL A 595 17.48 -34.22 -33.50
C VAL A 595 18.04 -34.37 -32.08
N GLN A 596 19.37 -34.20 -31.95
CA GLN A 596 20.13 -34.28 -30.70
C GLN A 596 19.81 -35.51 -29.85
N ASP A 597 19.48 -36.64 -30.48
CA ASP A 597 19.11 -37.90 -29.81
C ASP A 597 17.89 -37.79 -28.87
N LYS A 598 17.14 -36.69 -28.94
CA LYS A 598 16.03 -36.34 -28.03
C LYS A 598 14.68 -36.25 -28.71
N VAL A 599 14.65 -35.78 -29.96
CA VAL A 599 13.41 -35.52 -30.71
C VAL A 599 13.47 -36.21 -32.06
N ARG A 600 12.43 -36.96 -32.39
CA ARG A 600 12.29 -37.73 -33.62
C ARG A 600 11.16 -37.14 -34.46
N VAL A 601 11.49 -36.74 -35.68
CA VAL A 601 10.53 -36.32 -36.71
C VAL A 601 10.41 -37.43 -37.74
N LYS A 602 9.25 -38.05 -37.89
CA LYS A 602 8.96 -39.05 -38.92
C LYS A 602 7.97 -38.50 -39.94
N ILE A 603 8.36 -38.54 -41.20
CA ILE A 603 7.54 -38.07 -42.33
C ILE A 603 6.90 -39.28 -43.02
N GLU A 604 5.58 -39.37 -42.98
CA GLU A 604 4.77 -40.34 -43.72
C GLU A 604 3.97 -39.61 -44.82
N GLN A 605 3.37 -40.36 -45.76
CA GLN A 605 2.77 -39.80 -46.99
C GLN A 605 1.71 -38.71 -46.73
N ASP A 606 1.04 -38.76 -45.59
CA ASP A 606 -0.07 -37.87 -45.20
C ASP A 606 0.09 -37.23 -43.81
N LYS A 607 1.18 -37.50 -43.09
CA LYS A 607 1.36 -37.02 -41.72
C LYS A 607 2.83 -36.86 -41.31
N ILE A 608 3.07 -35.92 -40.41
CA ILE A 608 4.35 -35.75 -39.71
C ILE A 608 4.13 -36.16 -38.26
N ILE A 609 4.93 -37.10 -37.78
CA ILE A 609 4.91 -37.57 -36.40
C ILE A 609 6.14 -36.97 -35.71
N LEU A 610 5.89 -36.17 -34.67
CA LEU A 610 6.90 -35.64 -33.78
C LEU A 610 6.83 -36.43 -32.46
N ASP A 611 7.92 -37.06 -32.07
CA ASP A 611 8.02 -37.91 -30.89
C ASP A 611 9.31 -37.56 -30.14
N GLY A 612 9.34 -37.67 -28.81
CA GLY A 612 10.51 -37.32 -28.00
C GLY A 612 10.20 -36.60 -26.70
N GLU A 613 11.26 -36.26 -25.96
CA GLU A 613 11.16 -35.58 -24.68
C GLU A 613 10.63 -34.14 -24.85
N VAL A 614 9.56 -33.79 -24.13
CA VAL A 614 8.95 -32.45 -24.19
C VAL A 614 9.86 -31.44 -23.51
N GLY A 615 10.42 -30.51 -24.27
CA GLY A 615 11.32 -29.46 -23.81
C GLY A 615 11.65 -28.46 -24.93
N ASP A 616 12.64 -27.58 -24.73
CA ASP A 616 12.94 -26.48 -25.67
C ASP A 616 13.21 -26.96 -27.09
N ILE A 617 13.94 -28.07 -27.25
CA ILE A 617 14.24 -28.68 -28.56
C ILE A 617 12.96 -29.18 -29.23
N TYR A 618 12.04 -29.78 -28.47
CA TYR A 618 10.76 -30.26 -28.97
C TYR A 618 9.91 -29.09 -29.49
N TYR A 619 9.79 -28.01 -28.72
CA TYR A 619 9.05 -26.83 -29.14
C TYR A 619 9.69 -26.12 -30.33
N HIS A 620 11.02 -26.01 -30.35
CA HIS A 620 11.74 -25.41 -31.47
C HIS A 620 11.53 -26.19 -32.78
N ILE A 621 11.64 -27.52 -32.74
CA ILE A 621 11.38 -28.38 -33.90
C ILE A 621 9.90 -28.34 -34.31
N LYS A 622 8.97 -28.25 -33.34
CA LYS A 622 7.54 -28.06 -33.60
C LYS A 622 7.27 -26.74 -34.34
N ASP A 623 7.89 -25.65 -33.92
CA ASP A 623 7.73 -24.34 -34.56
C ASP A 623 8.30 -24.34 -35.98
N ILE A 624 9.44 -25.00 -36.21
CA ILE A 624 9.98 -25.20 -37.57
C ILE A 624 9.00 -25.98 -38.46
N ILE A 625 8.35 -27.02 -37.92
CA ILE A 625 7.32 -27.77 -38.65
C ILE A 625 6.15 -26.84 -38.98
N TYR A 626 5.69 -26.03 -38.03
CA TYR A 626 4.58 -25.09 -38.22
C TYR A 626 4.91 -24.00 -39.26
N ASP A 627 6.11 -23.44 -39.22
CA ASP A 627 6.59 -22.45 -40.19
C ASP A 627 6.79 -23.03 -41.61
N SER A 628 6.81 -24.36 -41.74
CA SER A 628 6.94 -25.07 -43.01
C SER A 628 5.59 -25.42 -43.63
N ILE A 629 4.49 -25.15 -42.93
CA ILE A 629 3.13 -25.33 -43.46
C ILE A 629 2.83 -24.16 -44.42
N ILE A 630 2.59 -24.47 -45.70
CA ILE A 630 2.26 -23.48 -46.73
C ILE A 630 0.74 -23.57 -47.00
N SER A 631 0.08 -22.42 -47.22
CA SER A 631 -1.27 -22.40 -47.81
C SER A 631 -1.14 -22.48 -49.34
N LEU A 632 -1.89 -23.37 -49.98
CA LEU A 632 -2.20 -23.18 -51.40
C LEU A 632 -3.22 -22.05 -51.54
#